data_AF-A0A2S0N5T2-F1
#
_entry.id   AF-A0A2S0N5T2-F1
#
_cell.length_a   1.000
_cell.length_b   1.000
_cell.length_c   1.000
_cell.angle_alpha   90.00
_cell.angle_beta   90.00
_cell.angle_gamma   90.00
#
_symmetry.space_group_name_H-M   'P 1'
#
loop_
_entity.id
_entity.type
_entity.pdbx_description
1 polymer ?
#
loop_
_entity_poly.entity_id
_entity_poly.type
_entity_poly.pdbx_seq_one_letter_code
_entity_poly.pdbx_strand_id
1 'polypeptide(L)'
;MEFKMDEFVQLVRKCAEQGEALGRMMASAGTVEPMYLYFRPSEPGKPGALFLVRDSAPVSPGLQLATGEGLRCNVPYDNYFQWVYDRSKRLPVLAF
;
A
#
# COMPACT_ATOMS: atom_id res chain seq x y z
N MET A 1 -10.56 -22.00 -2.11
CA MET A 1 -10.04 -20.76 -2.73
C MET A 1 -10.29 -19.53 -1.84
N GLU A 2 -11.06 -19.63 -0.75
CA GLU A 2 -11.30 -18.53 0.24
C GLU A 2 -10.03 -18.03 0.95
N PHE A 3 -9.15 -18.93 1.41
CA PHE A 3 -7.97 -18.54 2.20
C PHE A 3 -7.06 -17.50 1.53
N LYS A 4 -6.87 -17.56 0.21
CA LYS A 4 -6.02 -16.62 -0.53
C LYS A 4 -6.68 -15.23 -0.69
N MET A 5 -8.01 -15.19 -0.82
CA MET A 5 -8.74 -13.93 -0.89
C MET A 5 -8.66 -13.20 0.46
N ASP A 6 -8.79 -13.95 1.56
CA ASP A 6 -8.66 -13.39 2.91
C ASP A 6 -7.25 -12.87 3.16
N GLU A 7 -6.19 -13.61 2.80
CA GLU A 7 -4.81 -13.15 2.94
C GLU A 7 -4.52 -11.86 2.14
N PHE A 8 -5.00 -11.78 0.89
CA PHE A 8 -4.86 -10.58 0.08
C PHE A 8 -5.55 -9.37 0.72
N VAL A 9 -6.80 -9.56 1.17
CA VAL A 9 -7.59 -8.53 1.84
C VAL A 9 -6.89 -8.05 3.12
N GLN A 10 -6.27 -8.96 3.88
CA GLN A 10 -5.49 -8.60 5.07
C GLN A 10 -4.24 -7.77 4.72
N LEU A 11 -3.51 -8.12 3.66
CA LEU A 11 -2.36 -7.33 3.18
C LEU A 11 -2.79 -5.91 2.78
N VAL A 12 -3.87 -5.80 2.02
CA VAL A 12 -4.43 -4.52 1.59
C VAL A 12 -4.90 -3.69 2.78
N ARG A 13 -5.61 -4.31 3.72
CA ARG A 13 -6.10 -3.65 4.93
C ARG A 13 -4.96 -3.06 5.76
N LYS A 14 -3.94 -3.86 6.06
CA LYS A 14 -2.75 -3.40 6.80
C LYS A 14 -2.05 -2.23 6.11
N CYS A 15 -1.92 -2.29 4.77
CA CYS A 15 -1.31 -1.21 4.00
C CYS A 15 -2.15 0.07 4.03
N ALA A 16 -3.48 -0.05 3.90
CA ALA A 16 -4.41 1.08 3.97
C ALA A 16 -4.42 1.73 5.35
N GLU A 17 -4.47 0.94 6.44
CA GLU A 17 -4.41 1.42 7.83
C GLU A 17 -3.08 2.13 8.12
N GLN A 18 -1.96 1.57 7.64
CA GLN A 18 -0.64 2.23 7.72
C GLN A 18 -0.64 3.56 6.96
N GLY A 19 -1.19 3.58 5.75
CA GLY A 19 -1.30 4.78 4.93
C GLY A 19 -2.16 5.85 5.58
N GLU A 20 -3.28 5.47 6.19
CA GLU A 20 -4.15 6.38 6.92
C GLU A 20 -3.42 7.01 8.10
N ALA A 21 -2.76 6.20 8.93
CA ALA A 21 -1.98 6.71 10.06
C ALA A 21 -0.88 7.68 9.61
N LEU A 22 -0.18 7.34 8.53
CA LEU A 22 0.83 8.19 7.91
C LEU A 22 0.23 9.50 7.37
N GLY A 23 -0.91 9.42 6.69
CA GLY A 23 -1.65 10.58 6.18
C GLY A 23 -2.13 11.52 7.28
N ARG A 24 -2.63 10.97 8.40
CA ARG A 24 -3.04 11.75 9.58
C ARG A 24 -1.86 12.43 10.25
N MET A 25 -0.73 11.73 10.38
CA MET A 25 0.51 12.29 10.92
C MET A 25 1.03 13.45 10.06
N MET A 26 1.07 13.27 8.74
CA MET A 26 1.44 14.28 7.76
C MET A 26 0.55 15.54 7.86
N ALA A 27 -0.77 15.34 7.85
CA ALA A 27 -1.73 16.44 8.00
C ALA A 27 -1.54 17.18 9.33
N SER A 28 -1.30 16.45 10.43
CA SER A 28 -1.06 17.04 11.76
C SER A 28 0.24 17.85 11.82
N ALA A 29 1.24 17.45 11.03
CA ALA A 29 2.52 18.16 10.90
C ALA A 29 2.48 19.31 9.87
N GLY A 30 1.33 19.59 9.24
CA GLY A 30 1.19 20.62 8.22
C GLY A 30 1.91 20.31 6.90
N THR A 31 2.32 19.06 6.69
CA THR A 31 3.03 18.60 5.49
C THR A 31 2.18 17.56 4.78
N VAL A 32 1.58 17.93 3.65
CA VAL A 32 0.67 17.06 2.91
C VAL A 32 1.27 16.78 1.54
N GLU A 33 1.62 15.52 1.29
CA GLU A 33 2.19 15.07 0.02
C GLU A 33 1.55 13.76 -0.45
N PRO A 34 1.65 13.42 -1.75
CA PRO A 34 1.19 12.14 -2.26
C PRO A 34 1.93 10.97 -1.61
N MET A 35 1.23 9.83 -1.49
CA MET A 35 1.85 8.55 -1.14
C MET A 35 1.82 7.61 -2.33
N TYR A 36 2.91 6.90 -2.59
CA TYR A 36 2.99 5.92 -3.66
C TYR A 36 2.91 4.51 -3.10
N LEU A 37 2.23 3.64 -3.83
CA LEU A 37 2.11 2.23 -3.48
C LEU A 37 3.35 1.50 -3.96
N TYR A 38 4.07 0.93 -3.01
CA TYR A 38 5.17 0.01 -3.24
C TYR A 38 4.78 -1.39 -2.80
N PHE A 39 5.42 -2.38 -3.41
CA PHE A 39 5.25 -3.76 -3.02
C PHE A 39 6.58 -4.52 -3.03
N ARG A 40 6.63 -5.58 -2.22
CA ARG A 40 7.62 -6.64 -2.33
C ARG A 40 6.91 -7.89 -2.86
N PRO A 41 7.40 -8.53 -3.93
CA PRO A 41 6.86 -9.80 -4.38
C PRO A 41 6.89 -10.86 -3.27
N SER A 42 5.97 -11.82 -3.34
CA SER A 42 6.03 -13.01 -2.51
C SER A 42 7.23 -13.88 -2.89
N GLU A 43 7.77 -14.58 -1.89
CA GLU A 43 8.80 -15.62 -2.05
C GLU A 43 8.20 -16.97 -1.61
N PRO A 44 8.79 -18.11 -1.98
CA PRO A 44 8.33 -19.42 -1.50
C PRO A 44 8.25 -19.45 0.04
N GLY A 45 7.04 -19.74 0.57
CA GLY A 45 6.79 -19.77 2.01
C GLY A 45 6.69 -18.39 2.69
N LYS A 46 6.75 -17.27 1.95
CA LYS A 46 6.68 -15.92 2.51
C LYS A 46 5.79 -15.01 1.66
N PRO A 47 4.61 -14.62 2.17
CA PRO A 47 3.75 -13.64 1.51
C PRO A 47 4.52 -12.35 1.20
N GLY A 48 4.17 -11.70 0.11
CA GLY A 48 4.68 -10.38 -0.25
C GLY A 48 4.24 -9.31 0.75
N ALA A 49 4.51 -8.06 0.42
CA ALA A 49 4.12 -6.94 1.28
C ALA A 49 3.72 -5.73 0.43
N LEU A 50 2.84 -4.89 0.98
CA LEU A 50 2.37 -3.64 0.41
C LEU A 50 2.71 -2.50 1.36
N PHE A 51 3.15 -1.37 0.80
CA PHE A 51 3.56 -0.19 1.57
C PHE A 51 3.07 1.08 0.87
N LEU A 52 2.53 2.01 1.64
CA LEU A 52 2.37 3.38 1.20
C LEU A 52 3.58 4.19 1.70
N VAL A 53 4.27 4.83 0.76
CA VAL A 53 5.50 5.59 1.02
C VAL A 53 5.29 7.01 0.53
N ARG A 54 5.71 8.00 1.33
CA ARG A 54 5.63 9.41 0.94
C ARG A 54 6.50 9.70 -0.27
N ASP A 55 6.09 10.65 -1.11
CA ASP A 55 6.86 11.08 -2.28
C ASP A 55 8.30 11.49 -1.92
N SER A 56 8.49 12.23 -0.83
CA SER A 56 9.80 12.67 -0.38
C SER A 56 10.63 11.61 0.37
N ALA A 57 10.06 10.45 0.69
CA ALA A 57 10.72 9.47 1.56
C ALA A 57 11.65 8.53 0.77
N PRO A 58 12.81 8.15 1.33
CA PRO A 58 13.66 7.15 0.70
C PRO A 58 12.94 5.81 0.63
N VAL A 59 12.95 5.21 -0.56
CA VAL A 59 12.36 3.90 -0.80
C VAL A 59 13.34 2.81 -0.36
N SER A 60 12.87 1.86 0.46
CA SER A 60 13.71 0.75 0.90
C SER A 60 14.15 -0.12 -0.28
N PRO A 61 15.41 -0.62 -0.29
CA PRO A 61 15.88 -1.55 -1.31
C PRO A 61 14.97 -2.77 -1.45
N GLY A 62 14.69 -3.19 -2.68
CA GLY A 62 13.85 -4.36 -2.97
C GLY A 62 12.35 -4.09 -3.04
N LEU A 63 11.90 -2.85 -2.78
CA LEU A 63 10.53 -2.42 -3.05
C LEU A 63 10.36 -2.00 -4.51
N GLN A 64 9.28 -2.45 -5.12
CA GLN A 64 8.89 -2.12 -6.49
C GLN A 64 7.69 -1.19 -6.47
N LEU A 65 7.68 -0.21 -7.38
CA LEU A 65 6.54 0.70 -7.52
C LEU A 65 5.37 -0.06 -8.18
N ALA A 66 4.22 -0.09 -7.51
CA ALA A 66 3.02 -0.76 -8.03
C ALA A 66 2.37 0.01 -9.18
N THR A 67 2.37 1.34 -9.09
CA THR A 67 1.80 2.25 -10.08
C THR A 67 2.48 3.62 -10.03
N GLY A 68 2.56 4.31 -11.18
CA GLY A 68 3.01 5.70 -11.26
C GLY A 68 2.00 6.71 -10.70
N GLU A 69 0.83 6.25 -10.24
CA GLU A 69 -0.19 7.09 -9.63
C GLU A 69 -0.03 7.14 -8.10
N GLY A 70 0.22 8.32 -7.56
CA GLY A 70 0.21 8.54 -6.11
C GLY A 70 -1.20 8.68 -5.55
N LEU A 71 -1.43 8.09 -4.37
CA LEU A 71 -2.55 8.37 -3.49
C LEU A 71 -2.47 9.84 -3.07
N ARG A 72 -3.35 10.64 -3.65
CA ARG A 72 -3.39 12.09 -3.45
C ARG A 72 -4.06 12.44 -2.12
N CYS A 73 -3.74 13.62 -1.59
CA CYS A 73 -4.28 14.12 -0.34
C CYS A 73 -5.77 14.43 -0.33
N ASN A 74 -6.41 14.51 -1.49
CA ASN A 74 -7.85 14.69 -1.63
C ASN A 74 -8.63 13.37 -1.59
N VAL A 75 -7.96 12.21 -1.51
CA VAL A 75 -8.63 10.92 -1.30
C VAL A 75 -9.02 10.80 0.17
N PRO A 76 -10.31 10.61 0.51
CA PRO A 76 -10.72 10.40 1.90
C PRO A 76 -10.09 9.15 2.50
N TYR A 77 -9.78 9.17 3.81
CA TYR A 77 -9.16 8.05 4.50
C TYR A 77 -9.97 6.75 4.39
N ASP A 78 -11.31 6.83 4.46
CA ASP A 78 -12.20 5.67 4.31
C ASP A 78 -12.06 4.97 2.94
N ASN A 79 -11.50 5.67 1.94
CA ASN A 79 -11.29 5.15 0.60
C ASN A 79 -9.87 4.57 0.38
N TYR A 80 -8.98 4.61 1.37
CA TYR A 80 -7.61 4.12 1.23
C TYR A 80 -7.58 2.62 0.94
N PHE A 81 -8.44 1.84 1.62
CA PHE A 81 -8.57 0.41 1.36
C PHE A 81 -8.90 0.13 -0.10
N GLN A 82 -9.95 0.78 -0.64
CA GLN A 82 -10.39 0.57 -2.01
C GLN A 82 -9.30 0.98 -3.00
N TRP A 83 -8.63 2.11 -2.74
CA TRP A 83 -7.56 2.62 -3.60
C TRP A 83 -6.38 1.64 -3.68
N VAL A 84 -5.94 1.08 -2.54
CA VAL A 84 -4.87 0.08 -2.46
C VAL A 84 -5.32 -1.24 -3.07
N TYR A 85 -6.56 -1.68 -2.78
CA TYR A 85 -7.14 -2.91 -3.31
C TYR A 85 -7.06 -2.94 -4.83
N ASP A 86 -7.59 -1.91 -5.50
CA ASP A 86 -7.67 -1.83 -6.96
C ASP A 86 -6.30 -1.86 -7.64
N ARG A 87 -5.30 -1.23 -7.03
CA ARG A 87 -3.92 -1.17 -7.56
C ARG A 87 -3.08 -2.38 -7.21
N SER A 88 -3.52 -3.22 -6.27
CA SER A 88 -2.79 -4.41 -5.81
C SER A 88 -3.23 -5.71 -6.47
N LYS A 89 -4.38 -5.74 -7.16
CA LYS A 89 -5.00 -6.97 -7.73
C LYS A 89 -4.09 -7.81 -8.62
N ARG A 90 -3.15 -7.18 -9.32
CA ARG A 90 -2.26 -7.84 -10.30
C ARG A 90 -0.83 -8.00 -9.79
N LEU A 91 -0.55 -7.56 -8.57
CA LEU A 91 0.80 -7.61 -8.02
C LEU A 91 1.11 -9.04 -7.54
N PRO A 92 2.33 -9.54 -7.74
CA PRO A 92 2.75 -10.87 -7.30
C PRO A 92 3.04 -10.88 -5.78
N VAL A 93 2.07 -10.48 -4.95
CA VAL A 93 2.21 -10.37 -3.48
C VAL A 93 1.71 -11.61 -2.74
N LEU A 94 1.06 -12.54 -3.44
CA LEU A 94 0.76 -13.88 -2.95
C LEU A 94 1.42 -14.89 -3.89
N ALA A 95 2.12 -15.88 -3.32
CA ALA A 95 2.72 -16.94 -4.11
C ALA A 95 1.60 -17.83 -4.68
N PHE A 96 1.64 -18.07 -5.99
CA PHE A 96 0.71 -18.98 -6.65
C PHE A 96 1.01 -20.43 -6.26
#